data_AF-A0A671KI98-F1
#
_entry.id   AF-A0A671KI98-F1
#
_cell.length_a   1.000
_cell.length_b   1.000
_cell.length_c   1.000
_cell.angle_alpha   90.00
_cell.angle_beta   90.00
_cell.angle_gamma   90.00
#
_symmetry.space_group_name_H-M   'P 1'
#
loop_
_entity.id
_entity.type
_entity.pdbx_description
1 polymer ?
#
loop_
_entity_poly.entity_id
_entity_poly.type
_entity_poly.pdbx_seq_one_letter_code
_entity_poly.pdbx_strand_id
1 'polypeptide(L)'
;MLKSKTFVKKTRSGGVLKIVREHYLRDDIWCGSEVCKECKDEAPVLQEHASIESNLCSYPHYLIPDTNVVLHQVFKGFILSVGNPKSANQRPQFAFS
;
A
#
# COMPACT_ATOMS: atom_id res chain seq x y z
N MET A 1 18.56 14.00 -6.84
CA MET A 1 19.58 13.52 -7.83
C MET A 1 18.89 12.85 -9.01
N LEU A 2 19.25 13.18 -10.26
CA LEU A 2 18.67 12.57 -11.47
C LEU A 2 19.33 11.22 -11.80
N LYS A 3 18.52 10.19 -12.01
CA LYS A 3 18.94 8.86 -12.49
C LYS A 3 18.18 8.50 -13.75
N SER A 4 18.71 7.59 -14.55
CA SER A 4 18.00 7.01 -15.70
C SER A 4 17.69 5.53 -15.44
N LYS A 5 16.45 5.13 -15.70
CA LYS A 5 16.00 3.74 -15.61
C LYS A 5 15.69 3.24 -17.02
N THR A 6 16.44 2.24 -17.46
CA THR A 6 16.25 1.60 -18.76
C THR A 6 15.62 0.22 -18.59
N PHE A 7 14.59 -0.07 -19.35
CA PHE A 7 13.95 -1.40 -19.36
C PHE A 7 13.45 -1.74 -20.77
N VAL A 8 13.27 -3.02 -21.03
CA VAL A 8 12.76 -3.52 -22.31
C VAL A 8 11.29 -3.89 -22.16
N LYS A 9 10.45 -3.45 -23.10
CA LYS A 9 9.02 -3.74 -23.13
C LYS A 9 8.65 -4.37 -24.47
N LYS A 10 7.92 -5.48 -24.42
CA LYS A 10 7.27 -6.07 -25.59
C LYS A 10 5.98 -5.30 -25.90
N THR A 11 5.77 -4.92 -27.15
CA THR A 11 4.55 -4.25 -27.61
C THR A 11 3.45 -5.26 -27.88
N ARG A 12 2.19 -4.79 -27.95
CA ARG A 12 1.04 -5.64 -28.30
C ARG A 12 1.22 -6.32 -29.67
N SER A 13 1.90 -5.65 -30.60
CA SER A 13 2.22 -6.17 -31.94
C SER A 13 3.39 -7.16 -31.96
N GLY A 14 3.96 -7.51 -30.79
CA GLY A 14 5.06 -8.46 -30.66
C GLY A 14 6.46 -7.87 -30.78
N GLY A 15 6.60 -6.59 -31.15
CA GLY A 15 7.88 -5.90 -31.24
C GLY A 15 8.53 -5.68 -29.87
N VAL A 16 9.85 -5.51 -29.84
CA VAL A 16 10.62 -5.28 -28.60
C VAL A 16 11.15 -3.85 -28.62
N LEU A 17 10.83 -3.07 -27.59
CA LEU A 17 11.27 -1.68 -27.45
C LEU A 17 12.10 -1.49 -26.19
N LYS A 18 13.25 -0.84 -26.32
CA LYS A 18 14.02 -0.34 -25.18
C LYS A 18 13.48 1.02 -24.76
N ILE A 19 13.02 1.14 -23.54
CA ILE A 19 12.48 2.36 -22.95
C ILE A 19 13.51 2.92 -21.97
N VAL A 20 13.80 4.21 -22.08
CA VAL A 20 14.63 4.97 -21.15
C VAL A 20 13.74 6.00 -20.48
N ARG A 21 13.69 6.01 -19.15
CA ARG A 21 12.94 6.99 -18.36
C ARG A 21 13.87 7.69 -17.38
N GLU A 22 13.62 8.98 -17.20
CA GLU A 22 14.21 9.75 -16.11
C GLU A 22 13.57 9.32 -14.77
N HIS A 23 14.40 9.23 -13.74
CA HIS A 23 14.01 8.86 -12.39
C HIS A 23 14.57 9.90 -11.42
N TYR A 24 13.67 10.65 -10.80
CA TYR A 24 13.99 11.74 -9.90
C TYR A 24 14.00 11.21 -8.47
N LEU A 25 15.18 11.20 -7.85
CA LEU A 25 15.31 10.95 -6.41
C LEU A 25 15.14 12.27 -5.66
N ARG A 26 14.13 12.28 -4.81
CA ARG A 26 13.71 13.40 -3.95
C ARG A 26 14.20 13.16 -2.53
N ASP A 27 14.68 14.22 -1.89
CA ASP A 27 15.14 14.20 -0.50
C ASP A 27 14.04 14.68 0.47
N ASP A 28 12.92 15.16 -0.07
CA ASP A 28 11.75 15.70 0.63
C ASP A 28 10.58 14.71 0.67
N ILE A 29 10.87 13.41 0.83
CA ILE A 29 9.87 12.38 1.07
C ILE A 29 9.83 12.09 2.57
N TRP A 30 8.75 12.49 3.23
CA TRP A 30 8.58 12.31 4.67
C TRP A 30 8.10 10.91 5.03
N CYS A 31 8.47 10.46 6.23
CA CYS A 31 8.10 9.14 6.73
C CYS A 31 6.63 9.01 7.15
N GLY A 32 5.90 10.12 7.34
CA GLY A 32 4.50 10.10 7.75
C GLY A 32 4.24 9.80 9.23
N SER A 33 5.28 9.65 10.05
CA SER A 33 5.20 9.24 11.47
C SER A 33 5.17 10.42 12.43
N GLU A 34 4.17 10.45 13.32
CA GLU A 34 4.07 11.42 14.43
C GLU A 34 5.28 11.39 15.37
N VAL A 35 5.93 10.23 15.52
CA VAL A 35 7.12 10.05 16.37
C VAL A 35 8.36 10.74 15.79
N CYS A 36 8.37 11.02 14.49
CA CYS A 36 9.56 11.52 13.81
C CYS A 36 9.77 13.01 14.08
N LYS A 37 10.96 13.37 14.57
CA LYS A 37 11.35 14.76 14.85
C LYS A 37 12.24 15.38 13.76
N GLU A 38 12.64 14.57 12.77
CA GLU A 38 13.55 14.99 11.70
C GLU A 38 12.80 15.46 10.45
N CYS A 39 11.69 14.78 10.11
CA CYS A 39 10.85 15.15 8.99
C CYS A 39 10.03 16.41 9.32
N LYS A 40 9.89 17.31 8.35
CA LYS A 40 9.04 18.51 8.46
C LYS A 40 7.63 18.20 7.96
N ASP A 41 7.03 17.15 8.50
CA ASP A 41 5.72 16.68 8.07
C ASP A 41 4.61 17.46 8.80
N GLU A 42 3.86 18.27 8.07
CA GLU A 42 2.77 19.08 8.61
C GLU A 42 1.50 18.25 8.87
N ALA A 43 1.40 17.05 8.30
CA ALA A 43 0.22 16.19 8.39
C ALA A 43 0.60 14.71 8.44
N PRO A 44 1.23 14.25 9.54
CA PRO A 44 1.57 12.84 9.71
C PRO A 44 0.31 11.97 9.74
N VAL A 45 0.40 10.78 9.16
CA VAL A 45 -0.72 9.82 9.05
C VAL A 45 -0.51 8.56 9.89
N LEU A 46 0.75 8.29 10.29
CA LEU A 46 1.11 7.16 11.14
C LEU A 46 1.20 7.65 12.59
N GLN A 47 0.27 7.14 13.40
CA GLN A 47 0.13 7.52 14.79
C GLN A 47 1.29 6.99 15.64
N GLU A 48 1.63 7.73 16.70
CA GLU A 48 2.61 7.27 17.71
C GLU A 48 2.08 6.07 18.51
N HIS A 49 0.80 6.11 18.88
CA HIS A 49 0.17 5.13 19.76
C HIS A 49 -0.82 4.25 18.99
N ALA A 50 -0.31 3.45 18.05
CA ALA A 50 -1.15 2.49 17.33
C ALA A 50 -1.54 1.31 18.24
N SER A 51 -2.83 1.16 18.54
CA SER A 51 -3.36 -0.01 19.25
C SER A 51 -3.63 -1.15 18.27
N ILE A 52 -2.77 -2.17 18.29
CA ILE A 52 -2.99 -3.42 17.57
C ILE A 52 -3.28 -4.50 18.61
N GLU A 53 -4.41 -5.18 18.49
CA GLU A 53 -4.75 -6.36 19.31
C GLU A 53 -3.95 -7.57 18.80
N SER A 54 -2.65 -7.60 19.05
CA SER A 54 -1.80 -8.75 18.73
C SER A 54 -1.07 -9.26 19.98
N ASN A 55 -1.11 -10.57 20.20
CA ASN A 55 -0.36 -11.22 21.27
C ASN A 55 1.09 -11.55 20.85
N LEU A 56 1.46 -11.32 19.58
CA LEU A 56 2.77 -11.67 19.03
C LEU A 56 3.82 -10.59 19.33
N CYS A 57 3.43 -9.33 19.26
CA CYS A 57 4.29 -8.19 19.57
C CYS A 57 3.58 -7.32 20.61
N SER A 58 4.18 -7.19 21.79
CA SER A 58 3.61 -6.44 22.92
C SER A 58 3.88 -4.92 22.86
N TYR A 59 4.48 -4.43 21.78
CA TYR A 59 4.86 -3.04 21.59
C TYR A 59 4.29 -2.48 20.27
N PRO A 60 4.03 -1.17 20.18
CA PRO A 60 3.56 -0.53 18.95
C PRO A 60 4.57 -0.71 17.81
N HIS A 61 4.11 -1.14 16.64
CA HIS A 61 4.96 -1.40 15.49
C HIS A 61 4.22 -1.11 14.18
N TYR A 62 4.99 -0.75 13.14
CA TYR A 62 4.45 -0.56 11.79
C TYR A 62 4.47 -1.88 11.00
N LEU A 63 3.45 -2.09 10.18
CA LEU A 63 3.36 -3.22 9.27
C LEU A 63 3.73 -2.76 7.85
N ILE A 64 4.70 -3.43 7.24
CA ILE A 64 5.11 -3.20 5.85
C ILE A 64 4.78 -4.47 5.06
N PRO A 65 3.59 -4.55 4.44
CA PRO A 65 3.18 -5.76 3.73
C PRO A 65 3.95 -5.92 2.42
N ASP A 66 4.30 -7.16 2.09
CA ASP A 66 4.82 -7.50 0.76
C ASP A 66 3.69 -7.53 -0.29
N THR A 67 4.07 -7.37 -1.56
CA THR A 67 3.18 -7.44 -2.71
C THR A 67 2.33 -8.72 -2.69
N ASN A 68 2.93 -9.86 -2.37
CA ASN A 68 2.21 -11.14 -2.34
C ASN A 68 1.17 -11.19 -1.22
N VAL A 69 1.46 -10.62 -0.06
CA VAL A 69 0.52 -10.56 1.07
C VAL A 69 -0.70 -9.73 0.68
N VAL A 70 -0.48 -8.55 0.08
CA VAL A 70 -1.58 -7.69 -0.40
C VAL A 70 -2.41 -8.41 -1.47
N LEU A 71 -1.76 -9.00 -2.47
CA LEU A 71 -2.45 -9.72 -3.55
C LEU A 71 -3.30 -10.90 -3.06
N HIS A 72 -2.84 -11.64 -2.05
CA HIS A 72 -3.58 -12.80 -1.57
C HIS A 72 -4.63 -12.46 -0.52
N GLN A 73 -4.42 -11.44 0.32
CA GLN A 73 -5.32 -11.14 1.44
C GLN A 73 -6.42 -10.14 1.09
N VAL A 74 -6.16 -9.16 0.22
CA VAL A 74 -7.18 -8.18 -0.19
C VAL A 74 -8.31 -8.86 -0.98
N PHE A 75 -7.97 -9.79 -1.88
CA PHE A 75 -8.96 -10.46 -2.71
C PHE A 75 -9.66 -11.64 -2.01
N LYS A 76 -9.01 -12.29 -1.02
CA LYS A 76 -9.67 -13.33 -0.21
C LYS A 76 -10.68 -12.74 0.77
N GLY A 77 -10.38 -11.60 1.40
CA GLY A 77 -11.30 -10.93 2.31
C GLY A 77 -12.57 -10.41 1.61
N PHE A 78 -12.46 -10.02 0.33
CA PHE A 78 -13.61 -9.54 -0.45
C PHE A 78 -14.64 -10.63 -0.81
N ILE A 79 -14.23 -11.90 -0.86
CA ILE A 79 -15.11 -13.02 -1.26
C ILE A 79 -15.97 -13.51 -0.08
N LEU A 80 -15.60 -13.23 1.18
CA LEU A 80 -16.33 -13.73 2.36
C LEU A 80 -17.54 -12.89 2.77
N SER A 81 -17.84 -11.77 2.10
CA SER A 81 -19.04 -10.95 2.37
C SER A 81 -20.18 -11.16 1.37
N VAL A 82 -20.09 -12.07 0.41
CA VAL A 82 -21.27 -12.43 -0.41
C VAL A 82 -22.17 -13.37 0.39
N GLY A 83 -22.81 -12.81 1.42
CA GLY A 83 -23.98 -13.38 2.06
C GLY A 83 -25.07 -13.57 1.02
N ASN A 84 -25.69 -14.76 1.08
CA ASN A 84 -26.90 -15.20 0.39
C ASN A 84 -27.75 -14.07 -0.25
N PRO A 85 -28.03 -14.09 -1.57
CA PRO A 85 -28.76 -13.03 -2.26
C PRO A 85 -30.24 -13.05 -1.87
N LYS A 86 -30.59 -12.43 -0.75
CA LYS A 86 -31.96 -12.07 -0.38
C LYS A 86 -32.03 -10.68 0.25
N SER A 87 -31.72 -9.65 -0.54
CA SER A 87 -32.50 -8.39 -0.63
C SER A 87 -31.69 -7.35 -1.38
N ALA A 88 -32.19 -6.94 -2.53
CA ALA A 88 -31.61 -5.88 -3.33
C ALA A 88 -31.98 -4.50 -2.75
N ASN A 89 -31.31 -4.00 -1.70
CA ASN A 89 -31.27 -2.55 -1.43
C ASN A 89 -30.31 -2.04 -0.33
N GLN A 90 -29.12 -2.60 -0.14
CA GLN A 90 -28.15 -2.02 0.80
C GLN A 90 -26.78 -1.81 0.16
N ARG A 91 -26.28 -0.56 0.23
CA ARG A 91 -24.91 -0.20 -0.18
C ARG A 91 -23.93 -1.05 0.64
N PRO A 92 -22.89 -1.62 0.03
CA PRO A 92 -21.91 -2.39 0.78
C PRO A 92 -21.20 -1.44 1.75
N GLN A 93 -21.42 -1.66 3.06
CA GLN A 93 -20.60 -1.04 4.09
C GLN A 93 -19.32 -1.86 4.20
N PHE A 94 -18.18 -1.21 3.98
CA PHE A 94 -16.87 -1.83 4.14
C PHE A 94 -16.60 -1.96 5.64
N ALA A 95 -16.83 -3.15 6.20
CA ALA A 95 -16.38 -3.50 7.53
C ALA A 95 -15.06 -4.27 7.40
N PHE A 96 -13.99 -3.71 7.95
CA PHE A 96 -12.78 -4.48 8.24
C PHE A 96 -13.01 -5.13 9.61
N SER A 97 -13.12 -6.46 9.63
CA SER A 97 -13.08 -7.26 10.87
C SER A 97 -11.66 -7.67 11.18
#